data_AF-A0A6G6WJZ7-F1
#
_entry.id   AF-A0A6G6WJZ7-F1
#
_cell.length_a   1.000
_cell.length_b   1.000
_cell.length_c   1.000
_cell.angle_alpha   90.00
_cell.angle_beta   90.00
_cell.angle_gamma   90.00
#
_symmetry.space_group_name_H-M   'P 1'
#
loop_
_entity.id
_entity.type
_entity.pdbx_description
1 polymer ?
#
loop_
_entity_poly.entity_id
_entity_poly.type
_entity_poly.pdbx_seq_one_letter_code
_entity_poly.pdbx_strand_id
1 'polypeptide(L)'
;MSETPAPEDDVTRLVESAQRLGIELDAADTERWLAAMTREDGVETEDIVIDETAGVFGHRVSMLDFSARDLARFRAIGAIVEVTGPEGVAEGALALSGSAAQSKIQTHPGDADFFQRLNIRAVSRAEACSVLAGLMRDKAIGFETGPTYQFIEAKWSSYPFDCVRAGAPQRKGAPISWRIDEIRAGELGVEVDGTPTTLRWDELASEPGWCKLDWVVVDPERHRLTNASNVIDVTWESPDGDIVALDGYLDAYFQEVYLDAEQLPTFTKVVQHVSGDALDHYVDQLEGEVRKYLDAGHANYGKAAKRMYNVFRLTGRHLDAAYVRELFDEPTTMLYQVWSLIGTLENAAAPGSTVPVETVQAQTDDLVLTVVQALDGVQETELVAALLKLRSALEETAEGGELAAEGSVDIESAKTQVVNLINNFFRDRLTAVPTIKEYMDSVAAAAR
;
A
#
# COMPACT_ATOMS: atom_id res chain seq x y z
N MET A 1 22.73 21.40 33.93
CA MET A 1 21.61 20.45 33.88
C MET A 1 20.54 21.14 33.05
N SER A 2 20.41 20.75 31.78
CA SER A 2 19.30 21.23 30.95
C SER A 2 18.10 20.40 31.36
N GLU A 3 17.09 21.04 31.93
CA GLU A 3 15.78 20.40 32.12
C GLU A 3 15.24 20.06 30.73
N THR A 4 14.96 18.79 30.49
CA THR A 4 14.16 18.38 29.34
C THR A 4 12.79 19.02 29.52
N PRO A 5 12.29 19.82 28.57
CA PRO A 5 11.00 20.48 28.72
C PRO A 5 9.87 19.46 28.92
N ALA A 6 8.81 19.88 29.59
CA ALA A 6 7.65 19.02 29.82
C ALA A 6 6.91 18.72 28.49
N PRO A 7 6.26 17.54 28.35
CA PRO A 7 5.56 17.15 27.12
C PRO A 7 4.52 18.19 26.62
N GLU A 8 3.84 18.89 27.54
CA GLU A 8 2.87 19.94 27.21
C GLU A 8 3.52 21.15 26.50
N ASP A 9 4.76 21.51 26.87
CA ASP A 9 5.50 22.61 26.22
C ASP A 9 6.00 22.22 24.82
N ASP A 10 6.24 20.93 24.59
CA ASP A 10 6.68 20.42 23.28
C ASP A 10 5.51 20.31 22.29
N VAL A 11 4.33 19.86 22.75
CA VAL A 11 3.09 19.86 21.92
C VAL A 11 2.71 21.28 21.54
N THR A 12 2.72 22.22 22.48
CA THR A 12 2.39 23.62 22.20
C THR A 12 3.31 24.21 21.12
N ARG A 13 4.62 23.95 21.20
CA ARG A 13 5.59 24.39 20.18
C ARG A 13 5.39 23.70 18.83
N LEU A 14 4.97 22.44 18.82
CA LEU A 14 4.59 21.72 17.60
C LEU A 14 3.38 22.37 16.94
N VAL A 15 2.32 22.66 17.72
CA VAL A 15 1.10 23.32 17.24
C VAL A 15 1.41 24.72 16.69
N GLU A 16 2.19 25.53 17.40
CA GLU A 16 2.59 26.86 16.93
C GLU A 16 3.43 26.80 15.64
N SER A 17 4.25 25.76 15.49
CA SER A 17 5.05 25.55 14.28
C SER A 17 4.20 25.08 13.10
N ALA A 18 3.26 24.16 13.34
CA ALA A 18 2.28 23.69 12.36
C ALA A 18 1.39 24.85 11.87
N GLN A 19 0.83 25.64 12.79
CA GLN A 19 -0.02 26.80 12.46
C GLN A 19 0.70 27.85 11.61
N ARG A 20 2.00 28.11 11.87
CA ARG A 20 2.80 29.04 11.05
C ARG A 20 3.00 28.55 9.61
N LEU A 21 2.86 27.25 9.38
CA LEU A 21 2.96 26.62 8.06
C LEU A 21 1.58 26.37 7.43
N GLY A 22 0.52 26.86 8.08
CA GLY A 22 -0.86 26.67 7.66
C GLY A 22 -1.38 25.26 7.89
N ILE A 23 -0.78 24.49 8.81
CA ILE A 23 -1.24 23.15 9.15
C ILE A 23 -2.19 23.23 10.35
N GLU A 24 -3.41 22.75 10.19
CA GLU A 24 -4.38 22.65 11.28
C GLU A 24 -4.08 21.40 12.12
N LEU A 25 -3.82 21.60 13.41
CA LEU A 25 -3.46 20.53 14.34
C LEU A 25 -4.40 20.59 15.53
N ASP A 26 -5.21 19.53 15.72
CA ASP A 26 -6.02 19.36 16.93
C ASP A 26 -5.10 18.95 18.08
N ALA A 27 -4.81 19.92 18.94
CA ALA A 27 -3.94 19.73 20.10
C ALA A 27 -4.44 18.59 21.01
N ALA A 28 -5.76 18.48 21.21
CA ALA A 28 -6.32 17.45 22.07
C ALA A 28 -6.23 16.05 21.43
N ASP A 29 -6.38 15.95 20.10
CA ASP A 29 -6.13 14.69 19.39
C ASP A 29 -4.66 14.28 19.42
N THR A 30 -3.78 15.24 19.18
CA THR A 30 -2.34 15.03 19.20
C THR A 30 -1.85 14.60 20.58
N GLU A 31 -2.35 15.24 21.65
CA GLU A 31 -2.05 14.83 23.03
C GLU A 31 -2.52 13.41 23.33
N ARG A 32 -3.75 13.04 22.92
CA ARG A 32 -4.25 11.67 23.10
C ARG A 32 -3.38 10.65 22.35
N TRP A 33 -3.00 10.97 21.11
CA TRP A 33 -2.16 10.11 20.29
C TRP A 33 -0.76 9.95 20.92
N LEU A 34 -0.11 11.04 21.32
CA LEU A 34 1.19 11.02 22.00
C LEU A 34 1.14 10.26 23.32
N ALA A 35 0.08 10.46 24.11
CA ALA A 35 -0.14 9.73 25.36
C ALA A 35 -0.29 8.22 25.12
N ALA A 36 -0.94 7.81 24.04
CA ALA A 36 -1.07 6.40 23.67
C ALA A 36 0.25 5.79 23.16
N MET A 37 1.07 6.57 22.45
CA MET A 37 2.39 6.17 21.94
C MET A 37 3.46 6.04 23.03
N THR A 38 3.32 6.77 24.14
CA THR A 38 4.30 6.85 25.24
C THR A 38 3.98 5.93 26.41
N ARG A 39 2.92 5.12 26.31
CA ARG A 39 2.65 4.08 27.32
C ARG A 39 3.74 3.01 27.21
N GLU A 40 4.66 3.00 28.16
CA GLU A 40 5.64 1.93 28.33
C GLU A 40 4.93 0.65 28.76
N ASP A 41 4.62 -0.21 27.80
CA ASP A 41 4.57 -1.66 27.98
C ASP A 41 5.31 -2.24 26.77
N GLY A 42 6.28 -3.13 26.99
CA GLY A 42 7.25 -3.54 25.98
C GLY A 42 6.62 -4.22 24.75
N VAL A 43 7.38 -4.26 23.65
CA VAL A 43 7.02 -4.95 22.41
C VAL A 43 6.99 -6.47 22.65
N GLU A 44 5.89 -6.95 23.21
CA GLU A 44 5.43 -8.32 23.17
C GLU A 44 3.97 -8.31 22.68
N THR A 45 3.34 -9.48 22.52
CA THR A 45 1.92 -9.60 22.12
C THR A 45 0.92 -8.79 22.97
N GLU A 46 1.38 -8.17 24.06
CA GLU A 46 0.68 -7.18 24.89
C GLU A 46 0.33 -5.87 24.16
N ASP A 47 0.95 -5.58 23.00
CA ASP A 47 0.65 -4.41 22.16
C ASP A 47 -0.45 -4.64 21.11
N ILE A 48 -1.05 -5.82 21.07
CA ILE A 48 -2.22 -6.08 20.23
C ILE A 48 -3.47 -5.53 20.90
N VAL A 49 -4.15 -4.61 20.21
CA VAL A 49 -5.41 -4.03 20.65
C VAL A 49 -6.54 -4.67 19.86
N ILE A 50 -7.59 -5.07 20.58
CA ILE A 50 -8.82 -5.62 20.02
C ILE A 50 -9.92 -4.57 20.17
N ASP A 51 -10.57 -4.20 19.07
CA ASP A 51 -11.82 -3.46 19.10
C ASP A 51 -12.97 -4.48 19.03
N GLU A 52 -13.52 -4.83 20.18
CA GLU A 52 -14.65 -5.77 20.28
C GLU A 52 -15.91 -5.27 19.58
N THR A 53 -16.09 -3.95 19.47
CA THR A 53 -17.29 -3.36 18.85
C THR A 53 -17.21 -3.48 17.33
N ALA A 54 -16.04 -3.19 16.76
CA ALA A 54 -15.80 -3.31 15.33
C ALA A 54 -15.46 -4.75 14.90
N GLY A 55 -15.02 -5.61 15.81
CA GLY A 55 -14.59 -6.98 15.54
C GLY A 55 -13.27 -7.04 14.77
N VAL A 56 -12.35 -6.12 15.06
CA VAL A 56 -11.03 -6.01 14.41
C VAL A 56 -9.93 -5.97 15.46
N PHE A 57 -8.71 -6.28 15.06
CA PHE A 57 -7.55 -6.15 15.93
C PHE A 57 -6.31 -5.73 15.17
N GLY A 58 -5.29 -5.27 15.87
CA GLY A 58 -4.02 -4.92 15.25
C GLY A 58 -3.04 -4.39 16.27
N HIS A 59 -1.84 -4.07 15.81
CA HIS A 59 -0.86 -3.38 16.65
C HIS A 59 -1.43 -2.03 17.13
N ARG A 60 -1.24 -1.68 18.41
CA ARG A 60 -1.76 -0.47 19.07
C ARG A 60 -1.64 0.78 18.19
N VAL A 61 -0.45 0.98 17.62
CA VAL A 61 -0.15 2.15 16.79
C VAL A 61 -0.98 2.18 15.50
N SER A 62 -1.18 1.04 14.84
CA SER A 62 -2.05 0.94 13.66
C SER A 62 -3.50 1.26 14.04
N MET A 63 -3.94 0.76 15.19
CA MET A 63 -5.31 0.94 15.69
C MET A 63 -5.64 2.39 16.06
N LEU A 64 -4.65 3.20 16.46
CA LEU A 64 -4.85 4.63 16.76
C LEU A 64 -5.21 5.47 15.53
N ASP A 65 -4.79 5.04 14.34
CA ASP A 65 -5.04 5.75 13.07
C ASP A 65 -6.10 5.06 12.22
N PHE A 66 -6.74 4.02 12.75
CA PHE A 66 -7.77 3.24 12.07
C PHE A 66 -9.17 3.76 12.38
N SER A 67 -10.02 3.79 11.36
CA SER A 67 -11.42 4.20 11.43
C SER A 67 -12.29 3.08 10.89
N ALA A 68 -13.27 2.66 11.69
CA ALA A 68 -14.23 1.63 11.30
C ALA A 68 -15.23 2.09 10.22
N ARG A 69 -15.21 3.38 9.81
CA ARG A 69 -16.16 3.96 8.84
C ARG A 69 -16.25 3.15 7.55
N ASP A 70 -15.12 2.64 7.07
CA ASP A 70 -15.01 1.92 5.80
C ASP A 70 -14.90 0.40 5.97
N LEU A 71 -15.06 -0.10 7.19
CA LEU A 71 -14.79 -1.49 7.51
C LEU A 71 -15.71 -2.46 6.74
N ALA A 72 -16.99 -2.11 6.56
CA ALA A 72 -17.92 -2.93 5.79
C ALA A 72 -17.48 -3.07 4.32
N ARG A 73 -17.05 -1.97 3.70
CA ARG A 73 -16.47 -1.94 2.36
C ARG A 73 -15.22 -2.82 2.28
N PHE A 74 -14.29 -2.67 3.23
CA PHE A 74 -13.06 -3.46 3.25
C PHE A 74 -13.32 -4.94 3.47
N ARG A 75 -14.29 -5.33 4.30
CA ARG A 75 -14.71 -6.74 4.45
C ARG A 75 -15.33 -7.30 3.17
N ALA A 76 -16.12 -6.50 2.45
CA ALA A 76 -16.68 -6.90 1.16
C ALA A 76 -15.60 -7.16 0.10
N ILE A 77 -14.57 -6.29 0.05
CA ILE A 77 -13.39 -6.51 -0.81
C ILE A 77 -12.56 -7.69 -0.29
N GLY A 78 -12.41 -7.83 1.03
CA GLY A 78 -11.71 -8.92 1.69
C GLY A 78 -12.24 -10.30 1.25
N ALA A 79 -13.56 -10.46 1.19
CA ALA A 79 -14.18 -11.70 0.68
C ALA A 79 -13.78 -12.04 -0.77
N ILE A 80 -13.47 -11.04 -1.59
CA ILE A 80 -12.99 -11.22 -2.96
C ILE A 80 -11.52 -11.62 -2.98
N VAL A 81 -10.67 -11.05 -2.13
CA VAL A 81 -9.21 -11.20 -2.24
C VAL A 81 -8.61 -12.27 -1.32
N GLU A 82 -9.28 -12.65 -0.24
CA GLU A 82 -8.77 -13.59 0.76
C GLU A 82 -8.59 -15.00 0.21
N VAL A 83 -7.39 -15.57 0.32
CA VAL A 83 -7.13 -16.96 -0.03
C VAL A 83 -7.53 -17.86 1.13
N THR A 84 -8.62 -18.61 0.97
CA THR A 84 -9.06 -19.59 1.96
C THR A 84 -8.76 -21.00 1.47
N GLY A 85 -8.64 -21.95 2.40
CA GLY A 85 -8.44 -23.36 2.07
C GLY A 85 -9.24 -24.28 2.98
N PRO A 86 -9.09 -25.61 2.82
CA PRO A 86 -9.83 -26.59 3.59
C PRO A 86 -9.56 -26.46 5.10
N GLU A 87 -10.63 -26.62 5.90
CA GLU A 87 -10.53 -26.63 7.36
C GLU A 87 -9.51 -27.68 7.83
N GLY A 88 -8.64 -27.29 8.76
CA GLY A 88 -7.56 -28.13 9.28
C GLY A 88 -6.34 -28.29 8.36
N VAL A 89 -6.39 -27.76 7.13
CA VAL A 89 -5.25 -27.73 6.19
C VAL A 89 -4.68 -26.33 6.07
N ALA A 90 -5.53 -25.32 5.84
CA ALA A 90 -5.10 -23.95 5.72
C ALA A 90 -5.94 -23.06 6.64
N GLU A 91 -5.27 -22.21 7.40
CA GLU A 91 -5.91 -21.20 8.25
C GLU A 91 -5.26 -19.84 7.98
N GLY A 92 -6.06 -18.79 7.98
CA GLY A 92 -5.61 -17.46 7.56
C GLY A 92 -6.03 -16.37 8.54
N ALA A 93 -5.32 -15.25 8.45
CA ALA A 93 -5.69 -13.99 9.06
C ALA A 93 -5.51 -12.88 8.03
N LEU A 94 -6.60 -12.23 7.62
CA LEU A 94 -6.60 -11.17 6.62
C LEU A 94 -6.60 -9.81 7.30
N ALA A 95 -5.64 -8.98 6.91
CA ALA A 95 -5.51 -7.62 7.36
C ALA A 95 -5.58 -6.62 6.20
N LEU A 96 -6.04 -5.42 6.51
CA LEU A 96 -5.64 -4.23 5.77
C LEU A 96 -4.18 -3.95 6.07
N SER A 97 -3.44 -3.51 5.06
CA SER A 97 -2.02 -3.19 5.20
C SER A 97 -1.66 -1.89 4.50
N GLY A 98 -0.46 -1.41 4.78
CA GLY A 98 0.11 -0.20 4.18
C GLY A 98 -0.84 0.99 4.31
N SER A 99 -1.13 1.64 3.17
CA SER A 99 -1.95 2.85 3.19
C SER A 99 -3.42 2.61 3.53
N ALA A 100 -3.96 1.41 3.31
CA ALA A 100 -5.33 1.07 3.66
C ALA A 100 -5.55 0.90 5.17
N ALA A 101 -4.49 0.58 5.92
CA ALA A 101 -4.51 0.45 7.38
C ALA A 101 -4.33 1.79 8.12
N GLN A 102 -3.93 2.86 7.42
CA GLN A 102 -3.59 4.17 8.02
C GLN A 102 -4.66 5.22 7.68
N SER A 103 -5.89 4.99 8.11
CA SER A 103 -7.05 5.78 7.68
C SER A 103 -6.97 7.27 7.99
N LYS A 104 -6.17 7.70 8.98
CA LYS A 104 -5.90 9.13 9.23
C LYS A 104 -4.88 9.74 8.25
N ILE A 105 -3.89 8.97 7.80
CA ILE A 105 -2.90 9.43 6.79
C ILE A 105 -3.43 9.27 5.37
N GLN A 106 -4.42 8.40 5.20
CA GLN A 106 -5.01 8.07 3.91
C GLN A 106 -6.52 7.86 4.07
N THR A 107 -7.25 8.96 4.27
CA THR A 107 -8.72 8.98 4.42
C THR A 107 -9.46 8.37 3.23
N HIS A 108 -8.86 8.45 2.04
CA HIS A 108 -9.34 7.77 0.83
C HIS A 108 -8.16 7.06 0.14
N PRO A 109 -7.90 5.79 0.46
CA PRO A 109 -6.85 5.05 -0.22
C PRO A 109 -7.28 4.81 -1.68
N GLY A 110 -6.33 5.04 -2.59
CA GLY A 110 -6.50 4.83 -4.03
C GLY A 110 -6.51 3.34 -4.39
N ASP A 111 -5.77 2.55 -3.62
CA ASP A 111 -5.73 1.09 -3.68
C ASP A 111 -6.25 0.50 -2.36
N ALA A 112 -6.81 -0.72 -2.39
CA ALA A 112 -7.17 -1.50 -1.21
C ALA A 112 -6.10 -2.59 -1.03
N ASP A 113 -5.08 -2.25 -0.24
CA ASP A 113 -3.97 -3.17 0.06
C ASP A 113 -4.32 -4.07 1.24
N PHE A 114 -4.28 -5.38 0.98
CA PHE A 114 -4.43 -6.43 1.96
C PHE A 114 -3.12 -7.17 2.15
N PHE A 115 -2.95 -7.65 3.37
CA PHE A 115 -1.91 -8.56 3.75
C PHE A 115 -2.56 -9.76 4.44
N GLN A 116 -2.16 -10.95 4.06
CA GLN A 116 -2.73 -12.17 4.60
C GLN A 116 -1.63 -13.04 5.18
N ARG A 117 -1.76 -13.39 6.45
CA ARG A 117 -1.03 -14.52 7.02
C ARG A 117 -1.76 -15.79 6.65
N LEU A 118 -1.09 -16.71 5.98
CA LEU A 118 -1.65 -18.00 5.59
C LEU A 118 -0.77 -19.12 6.14
N ASN A 119 -1.26 -19.87 7.11
CA ASN A 119 -0.55 -21.02 7.67
C ASN A 119 -1.10 -22.31 7.07
N ILE A 120 -0.22 -23.12 6.48
CA ILE A 120 -0.54 -24.38 5.82
C ILE A 120 0.01 -25.54 6.64
N ARG A 121 -0.88 -26.40 7.11
CA ARG A 121 -0.54 -27.65 7.78
C ARG A 121 -0.37 -28.74 6.73
N ALA A 122 0.82 -29.34 6.69
CA ALA A 122 1.12 -30.41 5.73
C ALA A 122 2.22 -31.33 6.27
N VAL A 123 2.32 -32.56 5.75
CA VAL A 123 3.33 -33.52 6.23
C VAL A 123 4.74 -33.16 5.78
N SER A 124 4.88 -32.29 4.78
CA SER A 124 6.16 -31.80 4.29
C SER A 124 6.05 -30.40 3.71
N ARG A 125 7.17 -29.66 3.70
CA ARG A 125 7.26 -28.36 3.01
C ARG A 125 6.84 -28.46 1.54
N ALA A 126 7.24 -29.53 0.84
CA ALA A 126 6.91 -29.72 -0.56
C ALA A 126 5.39 -29.85 -0.79
N GLU A 127 4.70 -30.54 0.12
CA GLU A 127 3.24 -30.61 0.10
C GLU A 127 2.60 -29.26 0.43
N ALA A 128 3.11 -28.52 1.43
CA ALA A 128 2.62 -27.18 1.74
C ALA A 128 2.75 -26.21 0.54
N CYS A 129 3.89 -26.24 -0.15
CA CYS A 129 4.12 -25.52 -1.40
C CYS A 129 3.10 -25.90 -2.48
N SER A 130 2.81 -27.19 -2.64
CA SER A 130 1.81 -27.67 -3.59
C SER A 130 0.40 -27.22 -3.22
N VAL A 131 0.05 -27.24 -1.94
CA VAL A 131 -1.24 -26.73 -1.44
C VAL A 131 -1.35 -25.24 -1.75
N LEU A 132 -0.33 -24.45 -1.42
CA LEU A 132 -0.30 -23.02 -1.72
C LEU A 132 -0.52 -22.73 -3.21
N ALA A 133 0.21 -23.44 -4.09
CA ALA A 133 0.07 -23.32 -5.53
C ALA A 133 -1.37 -23.56 -6.00
N GLY A 134 -2.03 -24.57 -5.43
CA GLY A 134 -3.44 -24.88 -5.67
C GLY A 134 -4.37 -23.77 -5.18
N LEU A 135 -4.21 -23.33 -3.92
CA LEU A 135 -5.06 -22.31 -3.31
C LEU A 135 -4.99 -20.97 -4.07
N MET A 136 -3.80 -20.52 -4.48
CA MET A 136 -3.65 -19.29 -5.25
C MET A 136 -4.30 -19.40 -6.64
N ARG A 137 -4.10 -20.54 -7.31
CA ARG A 137 -4.69 -20.81 -8.63
C ARG A 137 -6.22 -20.88 -8.55
N ASP A 138 -6.75 -21.60 -7.58
CA ASP A 138 -8.19 -21.74 -7.35
C ASP A 138 -8.82 -20.40 -7.00
N LYS A 139 -8.14 -19.57 -6.19
CA LYS A 139 -8.61 -18.22 -5.88
C LYS A 139 -8.69 -17.34 -7.12
N ALA A 140 -7.61 -17.29 -7.92
CA ALA A 140 -7.56 -16.48 -9.13
C ALA A 140 -8.65 -16.91 -10.15
N ILE A 141 -8.84 -18.22 -10.33
CA ILE A 141 -9.85 -18.75 -11.25
C ILE A 141 -11.27 -18.55 -10.71
N GLY A 142 -11.51 -18.82 -9.43
CA GLY A 142 -12.82 -18.71 -8.79
C GLY A 142 -13.31 -17.26 -8.68
N PHE A 143 -12.38 -16.30 -8.63
CA PHE A 143 -12.65 -14.87 -8.57
C PHE A 143 -12.10 -14.13 -9.79
N GLU A 144 -12.11 -14.74 -10.98
CA GLU A 144 -11.67 -14.07 -12.21
C GLU A 144 -12.53 -12.85 -12.53
N THR A 145 -13.85 -12.97 -12.52
CA THR A 145 -14.78 -11.89 -12.84
C THR A 145 -16.08 -12.06 -12.09
N GLY A 146 -16.59 -10.96 -11.56
CA GLY A 146 -17.90 -10.88 -10.94
C GLY A 146 -18.56 -9.53 -11.21
N PRO A 147 -19.75 -9.27 -10.66
CA PRO A 147 -20.48 -8.02 -10.88
C PRO A 147 -19.71 -6.76 -10.45
N THR A 148 -18.78 -6.91 -9.51
CA THR A 148 -18.04 -5.80 -8.87
C THR A 148 -16.53 -6.01 -8.86
N TYR A 149 -15.99 -6.98 -9.60
CA TYR A 149 -14.54 -7.22 -9.60
C TYR A 149 -14.06 -7.93 -10.87
N GLN A 150 -12.79 -7.74 -11.18
CA GLN A 150 -12.07 -8.43 -12.23
C GLN A 150 -10.62 -8.67 -11.81
N PHE A 151 -10.15 -9.90 -11.98
CA PHE A 151 -8.77 -10.30 -11.72
C PHE A 151 -7.81 -9.67 -12.73
N ILE A 152 -6.66 -9.21 -12.25
CA ILE A 152 -5.62 -8.56 -13.06
C ILE A 152 -4.45 -9.54 -13.26
N GLU A 153 -3.79 -9.94 -12.18
CA GLU A 153 -2.62 -10.81 -12.23
C GLU A 153 -2.36 -11.55 -10.91
N ALA A 154 -1.60 -12.64 -10.98
CA ALA A 154 -0.94 -13.26 -9.83
C ALA A 154 0.57 -13.06 -9.93
N LYS A 155 1.21 -12.63 -8.85
CA LYS A 155 2.65 -12.80 -8.68
C LYS A 155 2.89 -14.10 -7.94
N TRP A 156 3.57 -15.02 -8.61
CA TRP A 156 3.81 -16.38 -8.12
C TRP A 156 5.17 -16.88 -8.58
N SER A 157 6.02 -17.24 -7.62
CA SER A 157 7.40 -17.69 -7.84
C SER A 157 8.27 -16.67 -8.57
N SER A 158 9.48 -17.10 -8.92
CA SER A 158 10.50 -16.28 -9.55
C SER A 158 11.09 -16.97 -10.78
N TYR A 159 11.59 -16.18 -11.74
CA TYR A 159 12.24 -16.75 -12.92
C TYR A 159 13.48 -17.57 -12.51
N PRO A 160 13.58 -18.85 -12.91
CA PRO A 160 14.71 -19.71 -12.53
C PRO A 160 16.03 -19.37 -13.26
N PHE A 161 15.93 -18.62 -14.36
CA PHE A 161 17.04 -18.18 -15.21
C PHE A 161 16.69 -16.85 -15.88
N ASP A 162 17.69 -16.18 -16.44
CA ASP A 162 17.46 -15.02 -17.31
C ASP A 162 16.74 -15.48 -18.59
N CYS A 163 15.69 -14.77 -19.00
CA CYS A 163 14.91 -15.11 -20.19
C CYS A 163 14.27 -13.87 -20.83
N VAL A 164 13.61 -14.04 -21.96
CA VAL A 164 12.78 -13.01 -22.60
C VAL A 164 11.33 -13.46 -22.56
N ARG A 165 10.44 -12.57 -22.10
CA ARG A 165 8.99 -12.80 -22.12
C ARG A 165 8.32 -11.66 -22.87
N ALA A 166 7.55 -11.99 -23.90
CA ALA A 166 6.88 -11.02 -24.76
C ALA A 166 7.82 -9.89 -25.26
N GLY A 167 9.07 -10.23 -25.59
CA GLY A 167 10.08 -9.29 -26.05
C GLY A 167 10.80 -8.48 -24.96
N ALA A 168 10.41 -8.61 -23.69
CA ALA A 168 11.05 -7.94 -22.56
C ALA A 168 11.99 -8.87 -21.79
N PRO A 169 13.23 -8.43 -21.47
CA PRO A 169 14.16 -9.23 -20.67
C PRO A 169 13.66 -9.38 -19.23
N GLN A 170 13.79 -10.58 -18.69
CA GLN A 170 13.46 -10.97 -17.33
C GLN A 170 14.72 -11.52 -16.66
N ARG A 171 14.97 -11.10 -15.43
CA ARG A 171 16.13 -11.53 -14.65
C ARG A 171 15.79 -12.72 -13.78
N LYS A 172 16.74 -13.63 -13.63
CA LYS A 172 16.68 -14.69 -12.62
C LYS A 172 16.35 -14.11 -11.25
N GLY A 173 15.43 -14.75 -10.53
CA GLY A 173 14.99 -14.34 -9.20
C GLY A 173 13.92 -13.25 -9.19
N ALA A 174 13.68 -12.56 -10.32
CA ALA A 174 12.58 -11.60 -10.41
C ALA A 174 11.22 -12.32 -10.33
N PRO A 175 10.20 -11.72 -9.68
CA PRO A 175 8.88 -12.32 -9.56
C PRO A 175 8.22 -12.50 -10.92
N ILE A 176 7.44 -13.58 -11.08
CA ILE A 176 6.69 -13.87 -12.30
C ILE A 176 5.25 -13.38 -12.14
N SER A 177 4.81 -12.48 -13.03
CA SER A 177 3.41 -12.07 -13.17
C SER A 177 2.64 -13.00 -14.11
N TRP A 178 1.60 -13.66 -13.64
CA TRP A 178 0.76 -14.58 -14.41
C TRP A 178 -0.60 -13.96 -14.71
N ARG A 179 -1.03 -14.05 -15.97
CA ARG A 179 -2.36 -13.67 -16.43
C ARG A 179 -3.34 -14.82 -16.23
N ILE A 180 -4.63 -14.52 -16.15
CA ILE A 180 -5.64 -15.55 -15.89
C ILE A 180 -5.61 -16.73 -16.86
N ASP A 181 -5.36 -16.49 -18.15
CA ASP A 181 -5.28 -17.56 -19.15
C ASP A 181 -4.05 -18.45 -18.95
N GLU A 182 -2.91 -17.88 -18.52
CA GLU A 182 -1.69 -18.62 -18.17
C GLU A 182 -1.91 -19.45 -16.90
N ILE A 183 -2.61 -18.90 -15.90
CA ILE A 183 -3.00 -19.60 -14.66
C ILE A 183 -3.94 -20.78 -14.99
N ARG A 184 -4.91 -20.60 -15.89
CA ARG A 184 -5.79 -21.68 -16.35
C ARG A 184 -5.03 -22.77 -17.08
N ALA A 185 -4.15 -22.38 -17.99
CA ALA A 185 -3.29 -23.33 -18.71
C ALA A 185 -2.32 -24.05 -17.75
N GLY A 186 -1.93 -23.39 -16.65
CA GLY A 186 -0.90 -23.88 -15.73
C GLY A 186 0.51 -23.73 -16.29
N GLU A 187 0.68 -22.91 -17.33
CA GLU A 187 1.95 -22.74 -18.02
C GLU A 187 2.09 -21.35 -18.65
N LEU A 188 3.34 -20.89 -18.77
CA LEU A 188 3.70 -19.67 -19.48
C LEU A 188 4.88 -19.91 -20.42
N GLY A 189 4.90 -19.21 -21.55
CA GLY A 189 5.99 -19.28 -22.53
C GLY A 189 7.04 -18.19 -22.31
N VAL A 190 8.32 -18.59 -22.36
CA VAL A 190 9.48 -17.69 -22.36
C VAL A 190 10.49 -18.13 -23.42
N GLU A 191 11.45 -17.27 -23.72
CA GLU A 191 12.59 -17.60 -24.58
C GLU A 191 13.88 -17.57 -23.76
N VAL A 192 14.66 -18.64 -23.85
CA VAL A 192 15.98 -18.78 -23.21
C VAL A 192 17.01 -18.96 -24.31
N ASP A 193 17.93 -18.01 -24.46
CA ASP A 193 18.96 -18.03 -25.49
C ASP A 193 18.41 -18.31 -26.91
N GLY A 194 17.27 -17.71 -27.28
CA GLY A 194 16.62 -17.92 -28.58
C GLY A 194 15.74 -19.17 -28.67
N THR A 195 15.65 -19.97 -27.60
CA THR A 195 14.88 -21.22 -27.57
C THR A 195 13.58 -21.06 -26.78
N PRO A 196 12.40 -21.34 -27.38
CA PRO A 196 11.13 -21.37 -26.66
C PRO A 196 11.17 -22.40 -25.54
N THR A 197 10.82 -21.96 -24.33
CA THR A 197 10.79 -22.75 -23.10
C THR A 197 9.47 -22.49 -22.39
N THR A 198 8.88 -23.53 -21.80
CA THR A 198 7.64 -23.44 -21.03
C THR A 198 7.95 -23.54 -19.55
N LEU A 199 7.50 -22.56 -18.76
CA LEU A 199 7.48 -22.64 -17.31
C LEU A 199 6.11 -23.16 -16.87
N ARG A 200 6.08 -24.12 -15.94
CA ARG A 200 4.82 -24.67 -15.40
C ARG A 200 4.57 -24.19 -13.97
N TRP A 201 3.31 -23.86 -13.70
CA TRP A 201 2.85 -23.32 -12.41
C TRP A 201 3.26 -24.22 -11.23
N ASP A 202 2.98 -25.52 -11.35
CA ASP A 202 3.22 -26.50 -10.28
C ASP A 202 4.72 -26.83 -10.11
N GLU A 203 5.50 -26.78 -11.20
CA GLU A 203 6.95 -27.05 -11.15
C GLU A 203 7.70 -25.93 -10.41
N LEU A 204 7.17 -24.71 -10.44
CA LEU A 204 7.72 -23.55 -9.76
C LEU A 204 7.33 -23.46 -8.28
N ALA A 205 6.41 -24.29 -7.80
CA ALA A 205 5.87 -24.20 -6.44
C ALA A 205 6.91 -24.45 -5.33
N SER A 206 8.01 -25.16 -5.64
CA SER A 206 9.04 -25.49 -4.65
C SER A 206 9.72 -24.26 -4.03
N GLU A 207 9.73 -23.14 -4.74
CA GLU A 207 10.19 -21.82 -4.30
C GLU A 207 9.07 -20.79 -4.58
N PRO A 208 8.10 -20.65 -3.66
CA PRO A 208 6.94 -19.78 -3.87
C PRO A 208 7.28 -18.31 -4.11
N GLY A 209 8.39 -17.84 -3.54
CA GLY A 209 8.83 -16.45 -3.67
C GLY A 209 7.74 -15.45 -3.28
N TRP A 210 7.64 -14.36 -4.03
CA TRP A 210 6.62 -13.33 -3.80
C TRP A 210 5.23 -13.84 -4.19
N CYS A 211 4.34 -13.97 -3.20
CA CYS A 211 2.96 -14.41 -3.39
C CYS A 211 2.00 -13.22 -3.30
N LYS A 212 1.37 -12.84 -4.41
CA LYS A 212 0.41 -11.73 -4.46
C LYS A 212 -0.66 -11.95 -5.51
N LEU A 213 -1.90 -11.55 -5.21
CA LEU A 213 -3.02 -11.56 -6.15
C LEU A 213 -3.60 -10.16 -6.28
N ASP A 214 -3.92 -9.74 -7.51
CA ASP A 214 -4.37 -8.39 -7.84
C ASP A 214 -5.70 -8.41 -8.59
N TRP A 215 -6.62 -7.51 -8.20
CA TRP A 215 -7.92 -7.28 -8.81
C TRP A 215 -8.15 -5.79 -9.03
N VAL A 216 -9.03 -5.46 -9.96
CA VAL A 216 -9.78 -4.20 -9.93
C VAL A 216 -11.15 -4.51 -9.31
N VAL A 217 -11.56 -3.69 -8.35
CA VAL A 217 -12.89 -3.77 -7.73
C VAL A 217 -13.66 -2.49 -7.98
N VAL A 218 -14.95 -2.65 -8.28
CA VAL A 218 -15.92 -1.56 -8.34
C VAL A 218 -16.38 -1.30 -6.92
N ASP A 219 -16.29 -0.05 -6.50
CA ASP A 219 -16.79 0.46 -5.24
C ASP A 219 -18.08 1.25 -5.53
N PRO A 220 -19.27 0.62 -5.44
CA PRO A 220 -20.51 1.20 -5.93
C PRO A 220 -20.94 2.39 -5.07
N GLU A 221 -20.64 2.38 -3.78
CA GLU A 221 -20.99 3.45 -2.84
C GLU A 221 -20.24 4.75 -3.15
N ARG A 222 -19.03 4.62 -3.71
CA ARG A 222 -18.18 5.77 -4.06
C ARG A 222 -18.08 6.03 -5.56
N HIS A 223 -18.82 5.28 -6.38
CA HIS A 223 -18.79 5.36 -7.83
C HIS A 223 -17.37 5.34 -8.42
N ARG A 224 -16.48 4.52 -7.84
CA ARG A 224 -15.06 4.49 -8.22
C ARG A 224 -14.55 3.08 -8.45
N LEU A 225 -13.44 3.00 -9.19
CA LEU A 225 -12.62 1.81 -9.26
C LEU A 225 -11.52 1.88 -8.21
N THR A 226 -11.12 0.73 -7.70
CA THR A 226 -10.02 0.59 -6.74
C THR A 226 -9.23 -0.65 -7.12
N ASN A 227 -7.91 -0.56 -7.19
CA ASN A 227 -7.12 -1.80 -7.27
C ASN A 227 -7.16 -2.44 -5.89
N ALA A 228 -7.49 -3.72 -5.82
CA ALA A 228 -7.42 -4.49 -4.59
C ALA A 228 -6.30 -5.50 -4.72
N SER A 229 -5.40 -5.51 -3.76
CA SER A 229 -4.23 -6.38 -3.78
C SER A 229 -4.15 -7.20 -2.51
N ASN A 230 -3.79 -8.48 -2.59
CA ASN A 230 -3.55 -9.31 -1.42
C ASN A 230 -2.14 -9.90 -1.49
N VAL A 231 -1.25 -9.41 -0.64
CA VAL A 231 0.08 -9.98 -0.41
C VAL A 231 -0.05 -11.08 0.63
N ILE A 232 0.46 -12.27 0.34
CA ILE A 232 0.24 -13.46 1.16
C ILE A 232 1.58 -13.86 1.77
N ASP A 233 1.69 -13.71 3.08
CA ASP A 233 2.81 -14.19 3.89
C ASP A 233 2.49 -15.62 4.35
N VAL A 234 3.16 -16.59 3.74
CA VAL A 234 2.80 -18.00 3.83
C VAL A 234 3.77 -18.76 4.71
N THR A 235 3.22 -19.51 5.66
CA THR A 235 3.97 -20.41 6.52
C THR A 235 3.54 -21.86 6.33
N TRP A 236 4.47 -22.77 6.59
CA TRP A 236 4.21 -24.20 6.71
C TRP A 236 4.32 -24.62 8.18
N GLU A 237 3.27 -25.24 8.69
CA GLU A 237 3.23 -25.96 9.96
C GLU A 237 3.47 -27.45 9.71
N SER A 238 4.57 -27.95 10.27
CA SER A 238 4.93 -29.36 10.22
C SER A 238 4.05 -30.22 11.15
N PRO A 239 4.04 -31.56 11.00
CA PRO A 239 3.32 -32.45 11.92
C PRO A 239 3.77 -32.34 13.39
N ASP A 240 4.99 -31.87 13.63
CA ASP A 240 5.55 -31.67 14.97
C ASP A 240 5.19 -30.30 15.55
N GLY A 241 4.53 -29.43 14.77
CA GLY A 241 4.08 -28.09 15.18
C GLY A 241 5.05 -26.97 14.85
N ASP A 242 6.23 -27.26 14.27
CA ASP A 242 7.16 -26.22 13.83
C ASP A 242 6.55 -25.40 12.68
N ILE A 243 6.65 -24.06 12.77
CA ILE A 243 6.16 -23.12 11.76
C ILE A 243 7.36 -22.44 11.08
N VAL A 244 7.38 -22.48 9.74
CA VAL A 244 8.45 -21.92 8.91
C VAL A 244 7.88 -21.15 7.72
N ALA A 245 8.39 -19.95 7.45
CA ALA A 245 8.03 -19.18 6.27
C ALA A 245 8.42 -19.92 4.97
N LEU A 246 7.52 -19.96 3.99
CA LEU A 246 7.74 -20.69 2.75
C LEU A 246 8.61 -19.94 1.74
N ASP A 247 8.62 -18.62 1.80
CA ASP A 247 9.46 -17.71 1.01
C ASP A 247 10.79 -17.34 1.73
N GLY A 248 10.94 -17.77 2.99
CA GLY A 248 12.14 -17.60 3.80
C GLY A 248 12.15 -16.36 4.68
N TYR A 249 11.06 -15.58 4.74
CA TYR A 249 10.94 -14.42 5.61
C TYR A 249 9.52 -14.28 6.15
N LEU A 250 9.37 -13.91 7.42
CA LEU A 250 8.05 -13.65 8.01
C LEU A 250 7.93 -12.15 8.26
N ASP A 251 6.94 -11.52 7.64
CA ASP A 251 6.79 -10.07 7.68
C ASP A 251 6.35 -9.57 9.05
N ALA A 252 6.85 -8.39 9.41
CA ALA A 252 6.46 -7.70 10.64
C ALA A 252 5.05 -7.08 10.52
N TYR A 253 4.31 -7.03 11.62
CA TYR A 253 2.88 -6.66 11.64
C TYR A 253 2.58 -5.21 12.07
N PHE A 254 3.58 -4.32 12.03
CA PHE A 254 3.48 -2.97 12.60
C PHE A 254 2.58 -1.99 11.82
N GLN A 255 1.96 -2.43 10.71
CA GLN A 255 1.07 -1.64 9.83
C GLN A 255 -0.20 -2.41 9.41
N GLU A 256 -0.59 -3.41 10.19
CA GLU A 256 -1.72 -4.28 9.85
C GLU A 256 -2.93 -4.00 10.76
N VAL A 257 -4.13 -4.03 10.16
CA VAL A 257 -5.42 -4.08 10.87
C VAL A 257 -6.21 -5.28 10.38
N TYR A 258 -6.32 -6.29 11.23
CA TYR A 258 -7.00 -7.54 10.97
C TYR A 258 -8.51 -7.39 11.03
N LEU A 259 -9.18 -7.93 10.01
CA LEU A 259 -10.58 -7.64 9.72
C LEU A 259 -11.59 -8.48 10.50
N ASP A 260 -11.12 -9.55 11.13
CA ASP A 260 -11.95 -10.49 11.89
C ASP A 260 -11.23 -10.95 13.16
N ALA A 261 -11.79 -10.60 14.32
CA ALA A 261 -11.27 -10.99 15.63
C ALA A 261 -11.23 -12.52 15.84
N GLU A 262 -12.03 -13.31 15.13
CA GLU A 262 -11.96 -14.77 15.19
C GLU A 262 -10.64 -15.32 14.61
N GLN A 263 -9.92 -14.54 13.81
CA GLN A 263 -8.63 -14.90 13.22
C GLN A 263 -7.43 -14.61 14.15
N LEU A 264 -7.68 -14.00 15.32
CA LEU A 264 -6.63 -13.68 16.31
C LEU A 264 -5.78 -14.91 16.72
N PRO A 265 -6.34 -16.12 16.97
CA PRO A 265 -5.54 -17.29 17.30
C PRO A 265 -4.53 -17.67 16.20
N THR A 266 -4.95 -17.60 14.93
CA THR A 266 -4.06 -17.84 13.78
C THR A 266 -2.95 -16.81 13.73
N PHE A 267 -3.30 -15.53 13.88
CA PHE A 267 -2.33 -14.43 13.94
C PHE A 267 -1.32 -14.66 15.06
N THR A 268 -1.77 -14.82 16.31
CA THR A 268 -0.91 -14.98 17.48
C THR A 268 0.04 -16.17 17.32
N LYS A 269 -0.47 -17.28 16.78
CA LYS A 269 0.34 -18.46 16.51
C LYS A 269 1.48 -18.16 15.54
N VAL A 270 1.21 -17.47 14.44
CA VAL A 270 2.22 -17.17 13.41
C VAL A 270 3.23 -16.12 13.89
N VAL A 271 2.77 -15.03 14.50
CA VAL A 271 3.66 -13.89 14.83
C VAL A 271 4.66 -14.18 15.94
N GLN A 272 4.44 -15.21 16.75
CA GLN A 272 5.42 -15.71 17.71
C GLN A 272 6.71 -16.23 17.05
N HIS A 273 6.68 -16.49 15.74
CA HIS A 273 7.83 -16.91 14.95
C HIS A 273 8.49 -15.75 14.17
N VAL A 274 8.02 -14.51 14.33
CA VAL A 274 8.69 -13.33 13.76
C VAL A 274 10.01 -13.12 14.49
N SER A 275 11.06 -12.77 13.76
CA SER A 275 12.39 -12.51 14.33
C SER A 275 12.36 -11.40 15.38
N GLY A 276 13.14 -11.54 16.45
CA GLY A 276 13.31 -10.47 17.45
C GLY A 276 13.89 -9.18 16.86
N ASP A 277 14.66 -9.27 15.78
CA ASP A 277 15.25 -8.12 15.08
C ASP A 277 14.34 -7.59 13.95
N ALA A 278 13.09 -8.08 13.83
CA ALA A 278 12.21 -7.73 12.72
C ALA A 278 11.86 -6.24 12.69
N LEU A 279 11.78 -5.59 13.86
CA LEU A 279 11.54 -4.14 13.94
C LEU A 279 12.71 -3.35 13.34
N ASP A 280 13.94 -3.69 13.72
CA ASP A 280 15.14 -3.00 13.22
C ASP A 280 15.29 -3.17 11.71
N HIS A 281 15.13 -4.39 11.20
CA HIS A 281 15.17 -4.66 9.75
C HIS A 281 14.06 -3.90 9.01
N TYR A 282 12.86 -3.82 9.59
CA TYR A 282 11.76 -3.09 9.00
C TYR A 282 12.02 -1.59 8.96
N VAL A 283 12.58 -1.02 10.02
CA VAL A 283 13.01 0.38 10.06
C VAL A 283 14.09 0.65 9.01
N ASP A 284 15.12 -0.20 8.92
CA ASP A 284 16.19 -0.09 7.92
C ASP A 284 15.65 -0.09 6.48
N GLN A 285 14.67 -0.96 6.18
CA GLN A 285 14.00 -0.99 4.88
C GLN A 285 13.24 0.31 4.61
N LEU A 286 12.51 0.83 5.59
CA LEU A 286 11.80 2.09 5.47
C LEU A 286 12.77 3.26 5.24
N GLU A 287 13.90 3.31 5.96
CA GLU A 287 14.94 4.31 5.75
C GLU A 287 15.58 4.21 4.36
N GLY A 288 15.75 2.99 3.84
CA GLY A 288 16.14 2.73 2.45
C GLY A 288 15.18 3.36 1.43
N GLU A 289 13.87 3.20 1.64
CA GLU A 289 12.85 3.84 0.80
C GLU A 289 12.82 5.36 0.98
N VAL A 290 12.98 5.88 2.21
CA VAL A 290 13.12 7.34 2.44
C VAL A 290 14.27 7.88 1.61
N ARG A 291 15.46 7.26 1.70
CA ARG A 291 16.66 7.67 0.96
C ARG A 291 16.41 7.73 -0.55
N LYS A 292 15.80 6.67 -1.10
CA LYS A 292 15.42 6.61 -2.52
C LYS A 292 14.52 7.77 -2.93
N TYR A 293 13.54 8.15 -2.11
CA TYR A 293 12.63 9.25 -2.42
C TYR A 293 13.19 10.65 -2.12
N LEU A 294 14.32 10.75 -1.44
CA LEU A 294 15.05 12.01 -1.26
C LEU A 294 16.08 12.24 -2.38
N ASP A 295 16.47 11.21 -3.11
CA ASP A 295 17.43 11.32 -4.20
C ASP A 295 16.91 12.20 -5.35
N ALA A 296 17.77 13.04 -5.90
CA ALA A 296 17.40 14.06 -6.88
C ALA A 296 16.80 13.48 -8.17
N GLY A 297 17.18 12.26 -8.55
CA GLY A 297 16.64 11.57 -9.72
C GLY A 297 15.25 10.95 -9.51
N HIS A 298 14.80 10.83 -8.25
CA HIS A 298 13.58 10.10 -7.87
C HIS A 298 12.78 10.82 -6.79
N ALA A 299 12.97 12.14 -6.66
CA ALA A 299 12.49 12.92 -5.54
C ALA A 299 10.96 12.86 -5.41
N ASN A 300 10.47 12.29 -4.31
CA ASN A 300 9.06 12.22 -3.96
C ASN A 300 8.86 12.41 -2.45
N TYR A 301 8.77 13.67 -2.03
CA TYR A 301 8.67 14.05 -0.63
C TYR A 301 7.38 13.57 0.04
N GLY A 302 6.29 13.35 -0.70
CA GLY A 302 5.08 12.73 -0.17
C GLY A 302 5.28 11.25 0.18
N LYS A 303 5.95 10.47 -0.70
CA LYS A 303 6.36 9.09 -0.36
C LYS A 303 7.35 9.07 0.79
N ALA A 304 8.33 9.98 0.79
CA ALA A 304 9.28 10.11 1.89
C ALA A 304 8.55 10.38 3.21
N ALA A 305 7.62 11.34 3.26
CA ALA A 305 6.80 11.65 4.44
C ALA A 305 6.08 10.41 4.98
N LYS A 306 5.42 9.62 4.12
CA LYS A 306 4.73 8.38 4.56
C LYS A 306 5.68 7.37 5.19
N ARG A 307 6.88 7.20 4.62
CA ARG A 307 7.90 6.29 5.20
C ARG A 307 8.47 6.86 6.49
N MET A 308 8.73 8.16 6.55
CA MET A 308 9.21 8.87 7.73
C MET A 308 8.22 8.81 8.89
N TYR A 309 6.91 8.95 8.64
CA TYR A 309 5.89 8.74 9.68
C TYR A 309 6.09 7.40 10.41
N ASN A 310 6.28 6.35 9.61
CA ASN A 310 6.47 5.00 10.12
C ASN A 310 7.81 4.82 10.82
N VAL A 311 8.90 5.38 10.30
CA VAL A 311 10.18 5.37 11.01
C VAL A 311 10.05 6.11 12.34
N PHE A 312 9.50 7.32 12.34
CA PHE A 312 9.43 8.17 13.53
C PHE A 312 8.58 7.56 14.64
N ARG A 313 7.41 7.00 14.31
CA ARG A 313 6.55 6.37 15.32
C ARG A 313 7.17 5.09 15.91
N LEU A 314 8.00 4.38 15.14
CA LEU A 314 8.66 3.13 15.56
C LEU A 314 10.00 3.36 16.29
N THR A 315 10.65 4.51 16.07
CA THR A 315 11.97 4.85 16.65
C THR A 315 11.89 5.83 17.83
N GLY A 316 10.69 6.08 18.36
CA GLY A 316 10.48 6.97 19.50
C GLY A 316 10.44 8.47 19.18
N ARG A 317 10.49 8.86 17.90
CA ARG A 317 10.41 10.27 17.45
C ARG A 317 8.96 10.73 17.33
N HIS A 318 8.20 10.58 18.41
CA HIS A 318 6.74 10.72 18.37
C HIS A 318 6.27 12.14 18.01
N LEU A 319 7.01 13.19 18.37
CA LEU A 319 6.67 14.56 17.98
C LEU A 319 6.79 14.79 16.47
N ASP A 320 7.85 14.28 15.85
CA ASP A 320 8.02 14.34 14.39
C ASP A 320 6.97 13.48 13.69
N ALA A 321 6.65 12.31 14.26
CA ALA A 321 5.57 11.45 13.76
C ALA A 321 4.21 12.16 13.83
N ALA A 322 3.88 12.82 14.94
CA ALA A 322 2.65 13.59 15.09
C ALA A 322 2.56 14.71 14.04
N TYR A 323 3.63 15.49 13.84
CA TYR A 323 3.63 16.50 12.79
C TYR A 323 3.38 15.93 11.39
N VAL A 324 4.07 14.84 11.04
CA VAL A 324 3.90 14.19 9.73
C VAL A 324 2.51 13.58 9.59
N ARG A 325 1.93 13.03 10.65
CA ARG A 325 0.57 12.50 10.69
C ARG A 325 -0.45 13.57 10.32
N GLU A 326 -0.37 14.74 10.94
CA GLU A 326 -1.30 15.86 10.70
C GLU A 326 -1.07 16.52 9.35
N LEU A 327 0.15 16.49 8.82
CA LEU A 327 0.42 16.94 7.45
C LEU A 327 -0.47 16.23 6.41
N PHE A 328 -0.90 14.98 6.65
CA PHE A 328 -1.79 14.23 5.77
C PHE A 328 -3.29 14.44 6.02
N ASP A 329 -3.66 15.16 7.08
CA ASP A 329 -5.06 15.56 7.31
C ASP A 329 -5.41 16.85 6.55
N GLU A 330 -4.37 17.56 6.06
CA GLU A 330 -4.54 18.76 5.24
C GLU A 330 -5.32 18.48 3.96
N PRO A 331 -6.35 19.30 3.63
CA PRO A 331 -7.06 19.22 2.36
C PRO A 331 -6.11 19.17 1.15
N THR A 332 -5.00 19.92 1.20
CA THR A 332 -3.97 19.95 0.16
C THR A 332 -3.30 18.58 -0.09
N THR A 333 -3.33 17.64 0.87
CA THR A 333 -2.81 16.28 0.65
C THR A 333 -3.79 15.33 -0.02
N MET A 334 -5.08 15.70 -0.13
CA MET A 334 -6.00 15.04 -1.06
C MET A 334 -5.47 15.10 -2.50
N LEU A 335 -4.66 16.11 -2.82
CA LEU A 335 -4.01 16.21 -4.12
C LEU A 335 -3.06 15.04 -4.41
N TYR A 336 -2.48 14.43 -3.37
CA TYR A 336 -1.69 13.22 -3.53
C TYR A 336 -2.51 12.07 -4.13
N GLN A 337 -3.84 12.08 -3.94
CA GLN A 337 -4.77 11.13 -4.56
C GLN A 337 -4.95 11.38 -6.06
N VAL A 338 -4.77 12.61 -6.54
CA VAL A 338 -4.78 12.95 -7.98
C VAL A 338 -3.85 12.02 -8.75
N TRP A 339 -2.68 11.69 -8.19
CA TRP A 339 -1.73 10.78 -8.82
C TRP A 339 -2.26 9.35 -8.99
N SER A 340 -2.87 8.79 -7.95
CA SER A 340 -3.46 7.44 -8.00
C SER A 340 -4.66 7.39 -8.94
N LEU A 341 -5.43 8.48 -8.97
CA LEU A 341 -6.53 8.66 -9.90
C LEU A 341 -6.02 8.67 -11.34
N ILE A 342 -5.01 9.48 -11.67
CA ILE A 342 -4.43 9.54 -13.03
C ILE A 342 -4.01 8.14 -13.53
N GLY A 343 -3.32 7.34 -12.72
CA GLY A 343 -2.97 5.97 -13.10
C GLY A 343 -4.17 5.05 -13.31
N THR A 344 -5.25 5.26 -12.55
CA THR A 344 -6.52 4.53 -12.73
C THR A 344 -7.22 4.95 -14.03
N LEU A 345 -7.19 6.24 -14.37
CA LEU A 345 -7.76 6.77 -15.62
C LEU A 345 -7.00 6.24 -16.85
N GLU A 346 -5.67 6.08 -16.77
CA GLU A 346 -4.85 5.45 -17.82
C GLU A 346 -5.25 3.99 -18.07
N ASN A 347 -5.42 3.21 -17.00
CA ASN A 347 -5.91 1.82 -17.11
C ASN A 347 -7.31 1.77 -17.71
N ALA A 348 -8.19 2.71 -17.34
CA ALA A 348 -9.54 2.81 -17.87
C ALA A 348 -9.57 3.23 -19.35
N ALA A 349 -8.57 3.98 -19.82
CA ALA A 349 -8.43 4.42 -21.22
C ALA A 349 -7.70 3.39 -22.11
N ALA A 350 -7.20 2.28 -21.56
CA ALA A 350 -6.50 1.25 -22.33
C ALA A 350 -7.44 0.52 -23.32
N PRO A 351 -6.94 0.13 -24.51
CA PRO A 351 -7.75 -0.63 -25.47
C PRO A 351 -8.32 -1.92 -24.88
N GLY A 352 -9.65 -2.07 -24.91
CA GLY A 352 -10.36 -3.23 -24.35
C GLY A 352 -10.80 -3.08 -22.90
N SER A 353 -10.58 -1.92 -22.27
CA SER A 353 -11.17 -1.57 -20.99
C SER A 353 -12.71 -1.58 -21.06
N THR A 354 -13.35 -2.12 -20.02
CA THR A 354 -14.81 -2.13 -19.85
C THR A 354 -15.30 -0.96 -18.99
N VAL A 355 -14.39 -0.08 -18.54
CA VAL A 355 -14.69 1.05 -17.68
C VAL A 355 -15.42 2.14 -18.46
N PRO A 356 -16.61 2.59 -18.03
CA PRO A 356 -17.32 3.67 -18.71
C PRO A 356 -16.55 5.00 -18.62
N VAL A 357 -16.44 5.72 -19.74
CA VAL A 357 -15.79 7.04 -19.80
C VAL A 357 -16.47 8.04 -18.86
N GLU A 358 -17.78 7.91 -18.67
CA GLU A 358 -18.55 8.76 -17.76
C GLU A 358 -18.12 8.59 -16.29
N THR A 359 -17.64 7.39 -15.92
CA THR A 359 -17.11 7.14 -14.57
C THR A 359 -15.77 7.84 -14.37
N VAL A 360 -14.91 7.79 -15.38
CA VAL A 360 -13.62 8.49 -15.43
C VAL A 360 -13.81 10.02 -15.34
N GLN A 361 -14.82 10.55 -16.05
CA GLN A 361 -15.18 11.97 -16.01
C GLN A 361 -15.71 12.42 -14.66
N ALA A 362 -16.67 11.70 -14.09
CA ALA A 362 -17.24 12.03 -12.78
C ALA A 362 -16.14 12.06 -11.69
N GLN A 363 -15.21 11.11 -11.76
CA GLN A 363 -14.08 11.04 -10.83
C GLN A 363 -13.08 12.20 -11.02
N THR A 364 -12.92 12.71 -12.23
CA THR A 364 -12.10 13.91 -12.51
C THR A 364 -12.78 15.18 -12.00
N ASP A 365 -14.10 15.26 -12.08
CA ASP A 365 -14.88 16.42 -11.60
C ASP A 365 -14.86 16.53 -10.07
N ASP A 366 -15.04 15.41 -9.36
CA ASP A 366 -14.90 15.36 -7.90
C ASP A 366 -13.50 15.80 -7.44
N LEU A 367 -12.49 15.46 -8.24
CA LEU A 367 -11.11 15.85 -7.97
C LEU A 367 -10.91 17.36 -8.12
N VAL A 368 -11.46 17.96 -9.18
CA VAL A 368 -11.43 19.42 -9.38
C VAL A 368 -12.10 20.14 -8.20
N LEU A 369 -13.28 19.67 -7.77
CA LEU A 369 -13.97 20.26 -6.62
C LEU A 369 -13.15 20.12 -5.34
N THR A 370 -12.51 18.97 -5.14
CA THR A 370 -11.61 18.74 -4.00
C THR A 370 -10.44 19.73 -4.02
N VAL A 371 -9.84 19.98 -5.18
CA VAL A 371 -8.74 20.96 -5.33
C VAL A 371 -9.18 22.36 -4.97
N VAL A 372 -10.33 22.81 -5.48
CA VAL A 372 -10.89 24.14 -5.19
C VAL A 372 -11.19 24.32 -3.71
N GLN A 373 -11.59 23.25 -3.01
CA GLN A 373 -11.84 23.30 -1.57
C GLN A 373 -10.55 23.25 -0.75
N ALA A 374 -9.47 22.69 -1.31
CA ALA A 374 -8.27 22.32 -0.59
C ALA A 374 -7.09 23.28 -0.77
N LEU A 375 -7.12 24.09 -1.82
CA LEU A 375 -6.08 25.05 -2.17
C LEU A 375 -6.68 26.44 -2.27
N ASP A 376 -5.85 27.45 -2.00
CA ASP A 376 -6.19 28.84 -2.24
C ASP A 376 -5.17 29.50 -3.18
N GLY A 377 -5.65 30.47 -3.97
CA GLY A 377 -4.79 31.40 -4.69
C GLY A 377 -4.12 30.81 -5.93
N VAL A 378 -2.82 31.06 -6.11
CA VAL A 378 -2.11 30.72 -7.36
C VAL A 378 -2.00 29.20 -7.56
N GLN A 379 -1.77 28.46 -6.47
CA GLN A 379 -1.61 27.00 -6.50
C GLN A 379 -2.92 26.30 -6.89
N GLU A 380 -4.05 26.76 -6.35
CA GLU A 380 -5.39 26.33 -6.74
C GLU A 380 -5.61 26.56 -8.24
N THR A 381 -5.35 27.78 -8.70
CA THR A 381 -5.58 28.19 -10.08
C THR A 381 -4.79 27.33 -11.07
N GLU A 382 -3.50 27.09 -10.80
CA GLU A 382 -2.64 26.27 -11.65
C GLU A 382 -3.10 24.80 -11.69
N LEU A 383 -3.50 24.24 -10.55
CA LEU A 383 -3.88 22.85 -10.46
C LEU A 383 -5.27 22.56 -11.06
N VAL A 384 -6.24 23.44 -10.82
CA VAL A 384 -7.56 23.38 -11.45
C VAL A 384 -7.43 23.46 -12.97
N ALA A 385 -6.58 24.37 -13.47
CA ALA A 385 -6.33 24.47 -14.92
C ALA A 385 -5.75 23.17 -15.50
N ALA A 386 -4.80 22.54 -14.81
CA ALA A 386 -4.21 21.26 -15.22
C ALA A 386 -5.26 20.12 -15.24
N LEU A 387 -6.12 20.04 -14.22
CA LEU A 387 -7.17 19.01 -14.13
C LEU A 387 -8.28 19.20 -15.16
N LEU A 388 -8.69 20.44 -15.44
CA LEU A 388 -9.64 20.73 -16.51
C LEU A 388 -9.07 20.36 -17.89
N LYS A 389 -7.77 20.59 -18.10
CA LYS A 389 -7.07 20.16 -19.32
C LYS A 389 -7.05 18.63 -19.45
N LEU A 390 -6.76 17.92 -18.35
CA LEU A 390 -6.83 16.46 -18.28
C LEU A 390 -8.22 15.95 -18.65
N ARG A 391 -9.28 16.55 -18.10
CA ARG A 391 -10.67 16.21 -18.43
C ARG A 391 -10.95 16.34 -19.93
N SER A 392 -10.58 17.47 -20.54
CA SER A 392 -10.78 17.69 -21.98
C SER A 392 -9.99 16.70 -22.84
N ALA A 393 -8.75 16.39 -22.46
CA ALA A 393 -7.93 15.42 -23.18
C ALA A 393 -8.50 13.99 -23.13
N LEU A 394 -9.17 13.61 -22.03
CA LEU A 394 -9.86 12.33 -21.91
C LEU A 394 -11.08 12.23 -22.84
N GLU A 395 -11.80 13.35 -23.06
CA GLU A 395 -12.90 13.44 -24.04
C GLU A 395 -12.38 13.22 -25.47
N GLU A 396 -11.29 13.91 -25.84
CA GLU A 396 -10.67 13.80 -27.17
C GLU A 396 -10.08 12.41 -27.45
N THR A 397 -9.56 11.75 -26.41
CA THR A 397 -9.02 10.38 -26.53
C THR A 397 -10.12 9.35 -26.80
N ALA A 398 -11.35 9.57 -26.30
CA ALA A 398 -12.49 8.71 -26.56
C ALA A 398 -13.01 8.80 -28.02
N GLU A 399 -12.74 9.92 -28.70
CA GLU A 399 -13.13 10.13 -30.11
C GLU A 399 -12.19 9.45 -31.12
N GLY A 400 -10.94 9.17 -30.70
CA GLY A 400 -9.93 8.47 -31.50
C GLY A 400 -9.25 9.33 -32.58
N GLY A 401 -8.21 8.80 -33.24
CA GLY A 401 -7.47 9.50 -34.31
C GLY A 401 -6.30 10.37 -33.82
N GLU A 402 -5.90 11.38 -34.60
CA GLU A 402 -4.78 12.29 -34.27
C GLU A 402 -5.02 13.08 -32.97
N LEU A 403 -6.29 13.39 -32.67
CA LEU A 403 -6.75 14.04 -31.43
C LEU A 403 -6.41 13.22 -30.17
N ALA A 404 -6.44 11.89 -30.25
CA ALA A 404 -6.08 11.03 -29.12
C ALA A 404 -4.57 11.07 -28.80
N ALA A 405 -3.72 11.30 -29.80
CA ALA A 405 -2.27 11.43 -29.59
C ALA A 405 -1.90 12.78 -28.97
N GLU A 406 -2.57 13.86 -29.38
CA GLU A 406 -2.42 15.19 -28.78
C GLU A 406 -2.95 15.21 -27.34
N GLY A 407 -4.13 14.61 -27.10
CA GLY A 407 -4.69 14.42 -25.77
C GLY A 407 -3.74 13.66 -24.83
N SER A 408 -3.09 12.59 -25.29
CA SER A 408 -2.12 11.83 -24.48
C SER A 408 -0.91 12.67 -24.04
N VAL A 409 -0.40 13.56 -24.88
CA VAL A 409 0.71 14.48 -24.53
C VAL A 409 0.24 15.50 -23.49
N ASP A 410 -0.98 15.99 -23.63
CA ASP A 410 -1.57 16.97 -22.72
C ASP A 410 -1.86 16.37 -21.33
N ILE A 411 -2.27 15.10 -21.27
CA ILE A 411 -2.41 14.31 -20.04
C ILE A 411 -1.08 14.24 -19.29
N GLU A 412 0.00 13.84 -19.96
CA GLU A 412 1.32 13.70 -19.34
C GLU A 412 1.89 15.04 -18.84
N SER A 413 1.62 16.13 -19.55
CA SER A 413 2.01 17.48 -19.15
C SER A 413 1.28 17.94 -17.88
N ALA A 414 -0.06 17.81 -17.85
CA ALA A 414 -0.87 18.14 -16.68
C ALA A 414 -0.45 17.32 -15.45
N LYS A 415 -0.23 16.01 -15.64
CA LYS A 415 0.28 15.09 -14.63
C LYS A 415 1.61 15.54 -14.04
N THR A 416 2.57 15.91 -14.90
CA THR A 416 3.89 16.40 -14.45
C THR A 416 3.76 17.66 -13.60
N GLN A 417 2.89 18.58 -13.97
CA GLN A 417 2.64 19.81 -13.20
C GLN A 417 2.04 19.50 -11.83
N VAL A 418 1.02 18.64 -11.77
CA VAL A 418 0.39 18.22 -10.52
C VAL A 418 1.41 17.59 -9.57
N VAL A 419 2.22 16.65 -10.08
CA VAL A 419 3.26 15.97 -9.29
C VAL A 419 4.24 16.98 -8.70
N ASN A 420 4.72 17.92 -9.51
CA ASN A 420 5.69 18.91 -9.05
C ASN A 420 5.12 19.81 -7.95
N LEU A 421 3.86 20.25 -8.09
CA LEU A 421 3.20 21.11 -7.10
C LEU A 421 3.06 20.38 -5.76
N ILE A 422 2.57 19.14 -5.77
CA ILE A 422 2.42 18.31 -4.56
C ILE A 422 3.78 18.02 -3.94
N ASN A 423 4.78 17.67 -4.76
CA ASN A 423 6.12 17.36 -4.28
C ASN A 423 6.76 18.57 -3.59
N ASN A 424 6.58 19.77 -4.16
CA ASN A 424 7.04 21.02 -3.55
C ASN A 424 6.33 21.31 -2.23
N PHE A 425 5.01 21.11 -2.16
CA PHE A 425 4.24 21.24 -0.93
C PHE A 425 4.86 20.40 0.20
N PHE A 426 5.01 19.08 0.00
CA PHE A 426 5.59 18.21 1.02
C PHE A 426 7.02 18.61 1.37
N ARG A 427 7.87 18.92 0.39
CA ARG A 427 9.24 19.36 0.64
C ARG A 427 9.29 20.58 1.56
N ASP A 428 8.52 21.61 1.24
CA ASP A 428 8.58 22.88 1.95
C ASP A 428 8.09 22.71 3.41
N ARG A 429 7.07 21.87 3.66
CA ARG A 429 6.56 21.60 5.01
C ARG A 429 7.49 20.69 5.83
N LEU A 430 8.11 19.69 5.21
CA LEU A 430 9.06 18.82 5.90
C LEU A 430 10.35 19.56 6.28
N THR A 431 10.86 20.40 5.37
CA THR A 431 12.11 21.15 5.59
C THR A 431 11.96 22.33 6.54
N ALA A 432 10.73 22.82 6.75
CA ALA A 432 10.43 23.87 7.71
C ALA A 432 10.53 23.39 9.17
N VAL A 433 10.47 22.08 9.43
CA VAL A 433 10.67 21.50 10.77
C VAL A 433 12.15 21.07 10.91
N PRO A 434 12.95 21.71 11.79
CA PRO A 434 14.39 21.47 11.86
C PRO A 434 14.78 20.02 12.11
N THR A 435 14.09 19.33 13.04
CA THR A 435 14.35 17.93 13.40
C THR A 435 14.08 16.95 12.25
N ILE A 436 13.04 17.19 11.46
CA ILE A 436 12.72 16.40 10.26
C ILE A 436 13.75 16.69 9.17
N LYS A 437 14.10 17.96 8.96
CA LYS A 437 15.14 18.34 7.99
C LYS A 437 16.49 17.70 8.32
N GLU A 438 16.92 17.76 9.57
CA GLU A 438 18.18 17.16 10.04
C GLU A 438 18.21 15.65 9.78
N TYR A 439 17.08 14.98 9.98
CA TYR A 439 16.95 13.56 9.67
C TYR A 439 17.01 13.26 8.16
N MET A 440 16.32 14.04 7.34
CA MET A 440 16.40 13.90 5.89
C MET A 440 17.84 14.09 5.41
N ASP A 441 18.55 15.07 5.96
CA ASP A 441 19.95 15.32 5.67
C ASP A 441 20.84 14.14 6.13
N SER A 442 20.58 13.55 7.30
CA SER A 442 21.36 12.41 7.79
C SER A 442 21.16 11.15 6.96
N VAL A 443 19.93 10.82 6.59
CA VAL A 443 19.61 9.65 5.74
C VAL A 443 20.18 9.81 4.33
N ALA A 444 20.15 11.04 3.78
CA ALA A 444 20.74 11.36 2.49
C ALA A 444 22.28 11.36 2.54
N ALA A 445 22.89 11.77 3.66
CA ALA A 445 24.34 11.75 3.85
C ALA A 445 24.90 10.32 4.00
N ALA A 446 24.17 9.42 4.66
CA ALA A 446 24.53 7.99 4.77
C ALA A 446 24.59 7.25 3.42
N ALA A 447 24.11 7.87 2.33
CA ALA A 447 24.14 7.34 0.97
C ALA A 447 25.43 7.70 0.20
N ARG A 448 26.25 8.61 0.72
CA ARG A 448 27.51 9.08 0.13
C ARG A 448 28.70 8.47 0.85
#